data_AF-A0A183FGP9-F1
#
_entry.id   AF-A0A183FGP9-F1
#
_cell.length_a   1.000
_cell.length_b   1.000
_cell.length_c   1.000
_cell.angle_alpha   90.00
_cell.angle_beta   90.00
_cell.angle_gamma   90.00
#
_symmetry.space_group_name_H-M   'P 1'
#
loop_
_entity.id
_entity.type
_entity.pdbx_description
1 polymer ?
#
loop_
_entity_poly.entity_id
_entity_poly.type
_entity_poly.pdbx_seq_one_letter_code
_entity_poly.pdbx_strand_id
1 'polypeptide(L)'
;MKLWSDKAVQEVYEAKRLECHLHESTRFFLDSVDRISNVNYKPTDQDILLTRIKTTGIVEVSFIIKKVHFRVFDVGGQRSERKKWIHCFEDVNAIIFIAAVSEYDEVLFEDETTVVSDMST
;
A
#
# COMPACT_ATOMS: atom_id res chain seq x y z
N MET A 1 8.83 -24.92 5.72
CA MET A 1 9.64 -23.87 5.08
C MET A 1 11.03 -23.83 5.67
N LYS A 2 12.09 -23.85 4.85
CA LYS A 2 13.48 -23.68 5.32
C LYS A 2 14.20 -22.49 4.66
N LEU A 3 13.69 -22.02 3.52
CA LEU A 3 14.35 -20.99 2.72
C LEU A 3 14.36 -19.62 3.40
N TRP A 4 13.23 -19.18 3.96
CA TRP A 4 13.17 -17.88 4.64
C TRP A 4 14.04 -17.83 5.90
N SER A 5 14.18 -18.97 6.59
CA SER A 5 15.05 -19.08 7.78
C SER A 5 16.54 -19.16 7.43
N ASP A 6 16.90 -19.25 6.15
CA ASP A 6 18.29 -19.32 5.71
C ASP A 6 18.98 -17.96 5.86
N LYS A 7 20.17 -17.96 6.46
CA LYS A 7 20.95 -16.74 6.73
C LYS A 7 21.32 -16.00 5.45
N ALA A 8 21.67 -16.71 4.38
CA ALA A 8 22.00 -16.10 3.10
C ALA A 8 20.77 -15.42 2.48
N VAL A 9 19.58 -16.01 2.63
CA VAL A 9 18.32 -15.40 2.15
C VAL A 9 17.99 -14.14 2.94
N GLN A 10 18.16 -14.16 4.26
CA GLN A 10 17.97 -12.97 5.11
C GLN A 10 18.96 -11.85 4.75
N GLU A 11 20.24 -12.18 4.52
CA GLU A 11 21.27 -11.22 4.11
C GLU A 11 20.96 -10.60 2.74
N VAL A 12 20.52 -11.42 1.77
CA VAL A 12 20.12 -10.92 0.45
C VAL A 12 18.86 -10.06 0.54
N TYR A 13 17.87 -10.46 1.34
CA TYR A 13 16.66 -9.66 1.57
C TYR A 13 17.03 -8.28 2.11
N GLU A 14 17.83 -8.21 3.17
CA GLU A 14 18.21 -6.92 3.75
C GLU A 14 19.01 -6.07 2.76
N ALA A 15 19.95 -6.67 2.04
CA ALA A 15 20.80 -5.94 1.10
C ALA A 15 20.07 -5.47 -0.16
N LYS A 16 19.05 -6.21 -0.64
CA LYS A 16 18.46 -6.01 -1.98
C LYS A 16 16.97 -5.71 -2.02
N ARG A 17 16.27 -5.65 -0.88
CA ARG A 17 14.81 -5.44 -0.85
C ARG A 17 14.35 -4.20 -1.64
N LEU A 18 15.11 -3.11 -1.57
CA LEU A 18 14.81 -1.86 -2.27
C LEU A 18 15.00 -2.03 -3.79
N GLU A 19 16.15 -2.58 -4.21
CA GLU A 19 16.43 -2.88 -5.63
C GLU A 19 15.38 -3.82 -6.25
N CYS A 20 14.88 -4.77 -5.46
CA CYS A 20 13.88 -5.75 -5.88
C CYS A 20 12.44 -5.24 -5.78
N HIS A 21 12.22 -3.98 -5.35
CA HIS A 21 10.90 -3.40 -5.11
C HIS A 21 10.01 -4.27 -4.21
N LEU A 22 10.59 -4.90 -3.20
CA LEU A 22 9.85 -5.70 -2.23
C LEU A 22 9.02 -4.79 -1.33
N HIS A 23 7.74 -5.13 -1.16
CA HIS A 23 6.85 -4.36 -0.31
C HIS A 23 7.26 -4.45 1.18
N GLU A 24 7.04 -3.40 1.95
CA GLU A 24 7.39 -3.35 3.39
C GLU A 24 6.76 -4.50 4.19
N SER A 25 5.54 -4.94 3.83
CA SER A 25 4.87 -6.07 4.51
C SER A 25 5.40 -7.46 4.13
N THR A 26 6.36 -7.57 3.20
CA THR A 26 6.92 -8.85 2.74
C THR A 26 7.45 -9.68 3.91
N ARG A 27 8.25 -9.05 4.79
CA ARG A 27 8.79 -9.72 5.98
C ARG A 27 7.69 -10.25 6.90
N PHE A 28 6.67 -9.45 7.18
CA PHE A 28 5.55 -9.83 8.05
C PHE A 28 4.87 -11.12 7.58
N PHE A 29 4.61 -11.23 6.27
CA PHE A 29 3.97 -12.42 5.69
C PHE A 29 4.91 -13.62 5.63
N LEU A 30 6.20 -13.43 5.32
CA LEU A 30 7.18 -14.50 5.29
C LEU A 30 7.48 -15.06 6.69
N ASP A 31 7.51 -14.20 7.72
CA ASP A 31 7.62 -14.61 9.13
C ASP A 31 6.35 -15.36 9.60
N SER A 32 5.20 -15.06 9.01
CA SER A 32 3.90 -15.65 9.36
C SER A 32 3.48 -16.81 8.45
N VAL A 33 4.41 -17.35 7.65
CA VAL A 33 4.06 -18.25 6.55
C VAL A 33 3.37 -19.55 6.99
N ASP A 34 3.73 -20.08 8.17
CA ASP A 34 3.08 -21.25 8.76
C ASP A 34 1.63 -20.95 9.19
N ARG A 35 1.35 -19.73 9.67
CA ARG A 35 0.00 -19.27 10.04
C ARG A 35 -0.89 -19.17 8.79
N ILE A 36 -0.41 -18.49 7.75
CA ILE A 36 -1.20 -18.18 6.55
C ILE A 36 -1.40 -19.39 5.63
N SER A 37 -0.53 -20.40 5.72
CA SER A 37 -0.64 -21.65 4.95
C SER A 37 -1.56 -22.69 5.59
N ASN A 38 -2.10 -22.41 6.79
CA ASN A 38 -3.03 -23.30 7.46
C ASN A 38 -4.36 -23.40 6.69
N VAL A 39 -4.91 -24.60 6.58
CA VAL A 39 -6.19 -24.87 5.89
C VAL A 39 -7.36 -24.06 6.47
N ASN A 40 -7.33 -23.76 7.77
CA ASN A 40 -8.36 -23.00 8.47
C ASN A 40 -7.96 -21.54 8.69
N TYR A 41 -6.97 -21.03 7.95
CA TYR A 41 -6.53 -19.64 8.07
C TYR A 41 -7.69 -18.66 7.82
N LYS A 42 -7.82 -17.71 8.73
CA LYS A 42 -8.67 -16.53 8.59
C LYS A 42 -7.79 -15.30 8.76
N PRO A 43 -7.79 -14.35 7.81
CA PRO A 43 -7.04 -13.12 7.93
C PRO A 43 -7.41 -12.37 9.20
N THR A 44 -6.41 -11.90 9.93
CA THR A 44 -6.57 -10.92 11.00
C THR A 44 -6.75 -9.52 10.40
N ASP A 45 -7.24 -8.58 11.19
CA ASP A 45 -7.31 -7.18 10.78
C ASP A 45 -5.92 -6.64 10.35
N GLN A 46 -4.86 -7.10 11.03
CA GLN A 46 -3.48 -6.76 10.66
C GLN A 46 -3.07 -7.33 9.30
N ASP A 47 -3.46 -8.58 8.99
CA ASP A 47 -3.21 -9.18 7.68
C ASP A 47 -3.94 -8.37 6.59
N ILE A 48 -5.19 -7.98 6.85
CA ILE A 48 -6.00 -7.18 5.92
C ILE A 48 -5.34 -5.81 5.68
N LEU A 49 -4.92 -5.11 6.74
CA LEU A 49 -4.28 -3.79 6.64
C LEU A 49 -2.94 -3.83 5.91
N LEU A 50 -2.17 -4.92 6.08
CA LEU A 50 -0.85 -5.07 5.44
C LEU A 50 -0.91 -5.68 4.03
N THR A 51 -2.09 -6.14 3.60
CA THR A 51 -2.27 -6.69 2.25
C THR A 51 -2.28 -5.56 1.24
N ARG A 52 -1.35 -5.61 0.29
CA ARG A 52 -1.30 -4.63 -0.80
C ARG A 52 -2.30 -4.99 -1.89
N ILE A 53 -3.44 -4.29 -1.92
CA ILE A 53 -4.39 -4.34 -3.03
C ILE A 53 -4.37 -2.98 -3.71
N LYS A 54 -4.06 -2.95 -5.01
CA LYS A 54 -4.10 -1.71 -5.79
C LYS A 54 -5.55 -1.22 -5.86
N THR A 55 -5.84 -0.04 -5.31
CA THR A 55 -7.13 0.61 -5.51
C THR A 55 -7.28 0.94 -6.99
N THR A 56 -8.35 0.44 -7.60
CA THR A 56 -8.75 0.75 -8.98
C THR A 56 -10.12 1.42 -8.96
N GLY A 57 -10.25 2.53 -9.67
CA GLY A 57 -11.49 3.31 -9.68
C GLY A 57 -11.64 4.15 -8.42
N ILE A 58 -12.89 4.36 -8.03
CA ILE A 58 -13.32 5.21 -6.92
C ILE A 58 -14.15 4.35 -5.99
N VAL A 59 -13.79 4.31 -4.71
CA VAL A 59 -14.53 3.61 -3.67
C VAL A 59 -15.12 4.66 -2.72
N GLU A 60 -16.43 4.62 -2.52
CA GLU A 60 -17.12 5.48 -1.56
C GLU A 60 -17.44 4.71 -0.28
N VAL A 61 -17.12 5.30 0.86
CA VAL A 61 -17.51 4.80 2.18
C VAL A 61 -18.24 5.90 2.94
N SER A 62 -19.42 5.57 3.47
CA SER A 62 -20.23 6.49 4.27
C SER A 62 -20.36 6.00 5.71
N PHE A 63 -20.13 6.88 6.68
CA PHE A 63 -20.28 6.55 8.10
C PHE A 63 -20.67 7.79 8.93
N ILE A 64 -21.08 7.58 10.18
CA ILE A 64 -21.52 8.65 11.09
C ILE A 64 -20.60 8.69 12.31
N ILE A 65 -20.01 9.86 12.60
CA ILE A 65 -19.27 10.12 13.83
C ILE A 65 -19.94 11.26 14.57
N LYS A 66 -20.34 11.05 15.83
CA LYS A 66 -20.96 12.09 16.68
C LYS A 66 -22.13 12.82 15.99
N LYS A 67 -22.98 12.08 15.26
CA LYS A 67 -24.12 12.57 14.46
C LYS A 67 -23.76 13.38 13.21
N VAL A 68 -22.48 13.46 12.85
CA VAL A 68 -22.02 14.05 11.59
C VAL A 68 -21.84 12.93 10.57
N HIS A 69 -22.43 13.11 9.38
CA HIS A 69 -22.28 12.19 8.25
C HIS A 69 -20.99 12.49 7.50
N PHE A 70 -20.15 11.47 7.34
CA PHE A 70 -18.95 11.52 6.52
C PHE A 70 -19.15 10.67 5.29
N ARG A 71 -18.76 11.21 4.14
CA ARG A 71 -18.61 10.51 2.86
C ARG A 71 -17.15 10.61 2.47
N VAL A 72 -16.47 9.47 2.43
CA VAL A 72 -15.05 9.38 2.11
C VAL A 72 -14.90 8.68 0.77
N PHE A 73 -14.14 9.29 -0.13
CA PHE A 73 -13.80 8.74 -1.43
C PHE A 73 -12.33 8.32 -1.41
N ASP A 74 -12.08 7.03 -1.59
CA ASP A 74 -10.74 6.49 -1.85
C ASP A 74 -10.55 6.35 -3.36
N VAL A 75 -9.48 6.96 -3.89
CA VAL A 75 -9.21 7.03 -5.33
C VAL A 75 -7.80 6.55 -5.58
N GLY A 76 -7.63 5.68 -6.57
CA GLY A 76 -6.30 5.17 -6.94
C GLY A 76 -5.30 6.29 -7.26
N GLY A 77 -4.11 6.23 -6.65
CA GLY A 77 -3.04 7.23 -6.83
C GLY A 77 -2.07 6.98 -7.99
N GLN A 78 -2.12 5.79 -8.61
CA GLN A 78 -1.32 5.44 -9.79
C GLN A 78 -1.62 6.38 -10.96
N ARG A 79 -0.63 6.69 -11.81
CA ARG A 79 -0.79 7.68 -12.91
C ARG A 79 -1.96 7.34 -13.83
N SER A 80 -2.21 6.05 -14.08
CA SER A 80 -3.34 5.57 -14.87
C SER A 80 -4.71 5.91 -14.26
N GLU A 81 -4.79 6.06 -12.94
CA GLU A 81 -6.02 6.31 -12.19
C GLU A 81 -6.28 7.81 -11.97
N ARG A 82 -5.25 8.67 -12.03
CA ARG A 82 -5.35 10.12 -11.73
C ARG A 82 -6.37 10.87 -12.59
N LYS A 83 -6.62 10.42 -13.83
CA LYS A 83 -7.64 11.02 -14.70
C LYS A 83 -9.06 10.93 -14.11
N LYS A 84 -9.31 9.97 -13.21
CA LYS A 84 -10.62 9.75 -12.58
C LYS A 84 -10.86 10.69 -11.39
N TRP A 85 -9.82 11.31 -10.84
CA TRP A 85 -9.92 12.14 -9.65
C TRP A 85 -10.92 13.29 -9.82
N ILE A 86 -11.02 13.85 -11.03
CA ILE A 86 -11.94 14.96 -11.33
C ILE A 86 -13.41 14.62 -11.04
N HIS A 87 -13.79 13.35 -11.06
CA HIS A 87 -15.14 12.91 -10.74
C HIS A 87 -15.47 12.92 -9.24
N CYS A 88 -14.46 13.05 -8.37
CA CYS A 88 -14.62 13.06 -6.92
C CYS A 88 -14.54 14.45 -6.29
N PHE A 89 -14.27 15.49 -7.08
CA PHE A 89 -13.98 16.85 -6.58
C PHE A 89 -15.21 17.77 -6.48
N GLU A 90 -16.41 17.28 -6.78
CA GLU A 90 -17.64 18.04 -6.60
C GLU A 90 -18.07 18.03 -5.12
N ASP A 91 -18.32 19.22 -4.55
CA ASP A 91 -18.77 19.42 -3.17
C ASP A 91 -17.88 18.80 -2.06
N VAL A 92 -16.56 18.76 -2.30
CA VAL A 92 -15.59 18.26 -1.30
C VAL A 92 -15.38 19.28 -0.17
N ASN A 93 -15.56 18.85 1.08
CA ASN A 93 -15.29 19.69 2.25
C ASN A 93 -13.81 19.76 2.63
N ALA A 94 -13.05 18.68 2.42
CA ALA A 94 -11.64 18.58 2.76
C ALA A 94 -10.93 17.52 1.92
N ILE A 95 -9.63 17.71 1.70
CA ILE A 95 -8.75 16.75 1.03
C ILE A 95 -7.77 16.20 2.06
N ILE A 96 -7.63 14.88 2.12
CA ILE A 96 -6.59 14.20 2.88
C ILE A 96 -5.55 13.71 1.88
N PHE A 97 -4.38 14.36 1.87
CA PHE A 97 -3.26 13.96 1.04
C PHE A 97 -2.32 13.05 1.84
N ILE A 98 -2.03 11.86 1.31
CA ILE A 98 -1.17 10.85 1.94
C ILE A 98 0.13 10.79 1.16
N ALA A 99 1.25 10.90 1.86
CA ALA A 99 2.59 10.76 1.29
C ALA A 99 3.39 9.73 2.09
N ALA A 100 4.04 8.81 1.39
CA ALA A 100 4.96 7.85 2.00
C ALA A 100 6.31 8.53 2.24
N VAL A 101 6.64 8.80 3.49
CA VAL A 101 7.91 9.44 3.87
C VAL A 101 9.08 8.45 3.78
N SER A 102 8.81 7.16 3.95
CA SER A 102 9.82 6.10 3.85
C SER A 102 10.35 5.88 2.42
N GLU A 103 9.59 6.29 1.40
CA GLU A 103 9.93 6.06 -0.02
C GLU A 103 10.84 7.15 -0.62
N TYR A 104 11.57 7.91 0.20
CA TYR A 104 12.36 9.07 -0.27
C TYR A 104 13.52 8.68 -1.21
N ASP A 105 14.04 7.46 -1.10
CA ASP A 105 15.10 6.89 -1.92
C ASP A 105 14.58 5.84 -2.92
N GLU A 106 13.26 5.75 -3.08
CA GLU A 106 12.61 4.87 -4.05
C GLU A 106 12.23 5.62 -5.35
N VAL A 107 12.17 4.85 -6.44
CA VAL A 107 11.69 5.31 -7.75
C VAL A 107 10.27 4.80 -8.01
N LEU A 108 9.52 5.53 -8.83
CA LEU A 108 8.18 5.09 -9.24
C LEU A 108 8.26 3.80 -10.05
N PHE A 109 7.45 2.81 -9.66
CA PHE A 109 7.32 1.55 -10.41
C PHE A 109 6.91 1.74 -11.88
N GLU A 110 6.24 2.84 -12.21
CA GLU A 110 5.70 3.10 -13.55
C GLU A 110 6.77 3.50 -14.58
N ASP A 111 7.92 4.04 -14.15
CA ASP A 111 8.97 4.51 -15.05
C ASP A 111 10.41 4.31 -14.55
N GLU A 112 10.61 3.75 -13.36
CA GLU A 112 11.91 3.40 -12.74
C GLU A 112 12.94 4.54 -12.71
N THR A 113 12.49 5.79 -12.94
CA THR A 113 13.37 6.94 -13.16
C THR A 113 12.94 8.17 -12.38
N THR A 114 11.65 8.32 -12.10
CA THR A 114 11.14 9.40 -11.27
C THR A 114 11.27 9.04 -9.80
N VAL A 115 11.95 9.87 -9.00
CA VAL A 115 12.01 9.70 -7.55
C VAL A 115 10.64 10.04 -6.96
N VAL A 116 10.15 9.26 -6.00
CA VAL A 116 8.81 9.46 -5.38
C VAL A 116 8.66 10.88 -4.80
N SER A 117 9.77 11.50 -4.36
CA SER A 117 9.83 12.88 -3.86
C SER A 117 9.54 13.96 -4.91
N ASP A 118 9.69 13.67 -6.21
CA ASP A 118 9.53 14.68 -7.27
C ASP A 118 8.05 14.94 -7.61
N MET A 119 7.12 14.22 -6.97
CA MET A 119 5.68 14.42 -7.18
C MET A 119 5.10 15.71 -6.58
N SER A 120 5.93 16.55 -5.94
CA SER A 120 5.51 17.83 -5.35
C SER A 120 5.88 19.08 -6.15
N THR A 121 6.19 18.99 -7.44
CA THR A 121 6.49 20.17 -8.28
C THR A 121 5.68 20.21 -9.57
#